data_AF-A0A0N4TA39-F1
#
_entry.id   AF-A0A0N4TA39-F1
#
_cell.length_a   1.000
_cell.length_b   1.000
_cell.length_c   1.000
_cell.angle_alpha   90.00
_cell.angle_beta   90.00
_cell.angle_gamma   90.00
#
_symmetry.space_group_name_H-M   'P 1'
#
loop_
_entity.id
_entity.type
_entity.pdbx_description
1 polymer ?
#
loop_
_entity_poly.entity_id
_entity_poly.type
_entity_poly.pdbx_seq_one_letter_code
_entity_poly.pdbx_strand_id
1 'polypeptide(L)'
;MSHLFTAMDFFFKFDESLEFKNFSDLSNKVEAGTKTFEEHLQNVANRIVQYQNYFKEFVKYASRAKLNTKIMQKALELMMSVPERANDMIYIRNIEQYPGDLSKLGRLYRHVSC
;
A
#
# COMPACT_ATOMS: atom_id res chain seq x y z
N MET A 1 17.76 -3.01 -5.46
CA MET A 1 16.78 -3.81 -6.24
C MET A 1 15.69 -4.45 -5.37
N SER A 2 15.56 -4.09 -4.08
CA SER A 2 14.68 -4.77 -3.11
C SER A 2 13.41 -4.00 -2.71
N HIS A 3 13.17 -2.80 -3.25
CA HIS A 3 12.02 -1.96 -2.82
C HIS A 3 10.78 -2.04 -3.71
N LEU A 4 10.85 -2.71 -4.88
CA LEU A 4 9.67 -2.93 -5.72
C LEU A 4 8.90 -4.21 -5.37
N PHE A 5 9.49 -5.12 -4.59
CA PHE A 5 8.90 -6.42 -4.31
C PHE A 5 7.79 -6.37 -3.23
N THR A 6 7.79 -5.38 -2.34
CA THR A 6 6.89 -5.36 -1.16
C THR A 6 5.52 -4.74 -1.39
N ALA A 7 5.33 -3.82 -2.34
CA ALA A 7 4.04 -3.16 -2.56
C ALA A 7 3.02 -4.06 -3.31
N MET A 8 3.50 -4.98 -4.15
CA MET A 8 2.67 -6.00 -4.82
C MET A 8 2.25 -7.09 -3.83
N ASP A 9 3.18 -7.60 -3.03
CA ASP A 9 2.89 -8.56 -1.95
C ASP A 9 1.93 -7.99 -0.90
N PHE A 10 2.02 -6.68 -0.66
CA PHE A 10 1.16 -5.98 0.29
C PHE A 10 -0.32 -6.01 -0.11
N PHE A 11 -0.64 -5.80 -1.40
CA PHE A 11 -2.04 -5.79 -1.85
C PHE A 11 -2.62 -7.20 -2.03
N PHE A 12 -1.82 -8.16 -2.51
CA PHE A 12 -2.25 -9.56 -2.65
C PHE A 12 -2.55 -10.24 -1.31
N LYS A 13 -1.93 -9.80 -0.20
CA LYS A 13 -2.26 -10.27 1.16
C LYS A 13 -3.29 -9.43 1.89
N PHE A 14 -3.81 -8.35 1.28
CA PHE A 14 -4.59 -7.35 2.00
C PHE A 14 -6.01 -7.80 2.37
N ASP A 15 -6.60 -8.81 1.71
CA ASP A 15 -7.82 -9.42 2.24
C ASP A 15 -8.21 -10.74 1.56
N GLU A 16 -8.21 -11.83 2.32
CA GLU A 16 -8.98 -13.04 2.03
C GLU A 16 -10.30 -13.00 2.82
N SER A 17 -10.92 -11.82 2.91
CA SER A 17 -12.23 -11.71 3.57
C SER A 17 -13.33 -12.26 2.66
N LEU A 18 -14.38 -12.77 3.29
CA LEU A 18 -15.55 -13.28 2.59
C LEU A 18 -16.19 -12.22 1.66
N GLU A 19 -16.08 -10.94 2.02
CA GLU A 19 -16.57 -9.82 1.22
C GLU A 19 -15.78 -9.64 -0.08
N PHE A 20 -14.45 -9.81 -0.02
CA PHE A 20 -13.58 -9.77 -1.19
C PHE A 20 -13.95 -10.86 -2.21
N LYS A 21 -14.15 -12.09 -1.72
CA LYS A 21 -14.54 -13.23 -2.55
C LYS A 21 -15.92 -13.01 -3.20
N ASN A 22 -16.87 -12.48 -2.44
CA ASN A 22 -18.19 -12.15 -2.98
C ASN A 22 -18.12 -11.09 -4.10
N PHE A 23 -17.27 -10.07 -3.94
CA PHE A 23 -17.09 -9.03 -4.96
C PHE A 23 -16.36 -9.54 -6.21
N SER A 24 -15.34 -10.38 -6.05
CA SER A 24 -14.63 -10.96 -7.20
C SER A 24 -15.54 -11.90 -8.00
N ASP A 25 -16.32 -12.74 -7.31
CA ASP A 25 -17.29 -13.64 -7.92
C ASP A 25 -18.39 -12.87 -8.68
N LEU A 26 -18.85 -11.74 -8.13
CA LEU A 26 -19.80 -10.85 -8.82
C LEU A 26 -19.17 -10.21 -10.05
N SER A 27 -17.93 -9.70 -9.94
CA SER A 27 -17.23 -9.09 -11.07
C SER A 27 -16.92 -10.08 -12.18
N ASN A 28 -16.65 -11.35 -11.86
CA ASN A 28 -16.37 -12.38 -12.86
C ASN A 28 -17.66 -12.87 -13.57
N LYS A 29 -18.81 -12.81 -12.89
CA LYS A 29 -20.13 -13.14 -13.48
C LYS A 29 -20.64 -12.08 -14.44
N VAL A 30 -20.22 -10.84 -14.25
CA VAL A 30 -20.56 -9.72 -15.12
C VAL A 30 -19.37 -9.52 -16.05
N GLU A 31 -19.40 -10.07 -17.27
CA GLU A 31 -18.39 -9.84 -18.33
C GLU A 31 -18.38 -8.36 -18.81
N ALA A 32 -18.21 -7.39 -17.91
CA ALA A 32 -18.41 -5.97 -18.19
C ALA A 32 -17.13 -5.18 -18.54
N GLY A 33 -15.94 -5.81 -18.55
CA GLY A 33 -14.71 -5.06 -18.77
C GLY A 33 -13.54 -5.88 -19.30
N THR A 34 -12.63 -5.20 -19.99
CA THR A 34 -11.34 -5.73 -20.47
C THR A 34 -10.37 -6.10 -19.34
N LYS A 35 -10.70 -5.80 -18.08
CA LYS A 35 -9.87 -6.03 -16.91
C LYS A 35 -10.65 -6.72 -15.79
N THR A 36 -9.99 -7.58 -15.03
CA THR A 36 -10.58 -8.26 -13.87
C THR A 36 -10.61 -7.36 -12.63
N PHE A 37 -11.44 -7.71 -11.64
CA PHE A 37 -11.46 -7.01 -10.35
C PHE A 37 -10.08 -6.98 -9.68
N GLU A 38 -9.35 -8.10 -9.70
CA GLU A 38 -7.99 -8.21 -9.18
C GLU A 38 -7.03 -7.27 -9.91
N GLU A 39 -7.14 -7.14 -11.23
CA GLU A 39 -6.32 -6.21 -12.01
C GLU A 39 -6.62 -4.75 -11.68
N HIS A 40 -7.89 -4.40 -11.43
CA HIS A 40 -8.25 -3.06 -10.97
C HIS A 40 -7.60 -2.72 -9.63
N LEU A 41 -7.60 -3.67 -8.71
CA LEU A 41 -6.95 -3.55 -7.41
C LEU A 41 -5.42 -3.44 -7.53
N GLN A 42 -4.81 -4.28 -8.36
CA GLN A 42 -3.38 -4.20 -8.65
C GLN A 42 -2.99 -2.84 -9.25
N ASN A 43 -3.84 -2.25 -10.09
CA ASN A 43 -3.61 -0.93 -10.64
C ASN A 43 -3.54 0.16 -9.55
N VAL A 44 -4.30 0.03 -8.45
CA VAL A 44 -4.21 0.97 -7.31
C VAL A 44 -2.84 0.86 -6.64
N ALA A 45 -2.38 -0.36 -6.36
CA ALA A 45 -1.04 -0.58 -5.78
C ALA A 45 0.07 -0.04 -6.71
N ASN A 46 -0.03 -0.31 -8.01
CA ASN A 46 0.90 0.20 -9.01
C ASN A 46 0.90 1.73 -9.06
N ARG A 47 -0.26 2.37 -8.87
CA ARG A 47 -0.37 3.82 -8.87
C ARG A 47 0.32 4.45 -7.66
N ILE A 48 0.29 3.80 -6.51
CA ILE A 48 1.04 4.22 -5.31
C ILE A 48 2.54 4.26 -5.62
N VAL A 49 3.07 3.19 -6.19
CA VAL A 49 4.49 3.08 -6.56
C VAL A 49 4.88 4.14 -7.60
N GLN A 50 4.01 4.38 -8.60
CA GLN A 50 4.22 5.44 -9.59
C GLN A 50 4.37 6.81 -8.94
N TYR A 51 3.48 7.20 -8.01
CA TYR A 51 3.57 8.48 -7.33
C TYR A 51 4.84 8.61 -6.48
N GLN A 52 5.27 7.55 -5.81
CA GLN A 52 6.55 7.56 -5.09
C GLN A 52 7.72 7.84 -6.02
N ASN A 53 7.76 7.20 -7.19
CA ASN A 53 8.82 7.40 -8.17
C ASN A 53 8.80 8.82 -8.77
N TYR A 54 7.60 9.34 -9.06
CA TYR A 54 7.45 10.72 -9.53
C TYR A 54 7.96 11.74 -8.51
N PHE A 55 7.61 11.60 -7.23
CA PHE A 55 8.10 12.51 -6.21
C PHE A 55 9.62 12.38 -6.00
N LYS A 56 10.18 11.16 -6.06
CA LYS A 56 11.65 10.94 -5.98
C LYS A 56 12.39 11.66 -7.10
N GLU A 57 11.97 11.47 -8.34
CA GLU A 57 12.61 12.13 -9.49
C GLU A 57 12.39 13.65 -9.44
N PHE A 58 11.19 14.12 -9.06
CA PHE A 58 10.93 15.55 -8.90
C PHE A 58 11.88 16.20 -7.89
N VAL A 59 12.00 15.63 -6.69
CA VAL A 59 12.91 16.14 -5.64
C VAL A 59 14.36 16.15 -6.14
N LYS A 60 14.79 15.08 -6.83
CA LYS A 60 16.14 14.97 -7.40
C LYS A 60 16.44 16.06 -8.43
N TYR A 61 15.55 16.32 -9.38
CA TYR A 61 15.77 17.35 -10.39
C TYR A 61 15.63 18.77 -9.82
N ALA A 62 14.65 19.02 -8.96
CA ALA A 62 14.45 20.32 -8.32
C ALA A 62 15.63 20.68 -7.39
N SER A 63 16.19 19.71 -6.66
CA SER A 63 17.38 19.90 -5.83
C SER A 63 18.62 20.27 -6.67
N ARG A 64 18.82 19.59 -7.82
CA ARG A 64 19.90 19.94 -8.77
C ARG A 64 19.77 21.36 -9.32
N ALA A 65 18.54 21.82 -9.55
CA ALA A 65 18.24 23.18 -9.98
C ALA A 65 18.27 24.22 -8.84
N LYS A 66 18.64 23.83 -7.60
CA LYS A 66 18.65 24.68 -6.40
C LYS A 66 17.28 25.31 -6.06
N LEU A 67 16.19 24.62 -6.42
CA LEU A 67 14.83 25.02 -6.08
C LEU A 67 14.41 24.51 -4.70
N ASN A 68 13.39 25.14 -4.11
CA ASN A 68 12.84 24.69 -2.83
C ASN A 68 12.06 23.37 -3.00
N THR A 69 12.53 22.31 -2.35
CA THR A 69 11.95 20.96 -2.42
C THR A 69 11.15 20.57 -1.18
N LYS A 70 10.97 21.46 -0.19
CA LYS A 70 10.40 21.12 1.13
C LYS A 70 9.01 20.49 1.07
N ILE A 71 8.13 21.03 0.22
CA ILE A 71 6.76 20.51 0.06
C ILE A 71 6.78 19.12 -0.61
N MET A 72 7.64 18.95 -1.61
CA MET A 72 7.73 17.69 -2.36
C MET A 72 8.38 16.59 -1.55
N GLN A 73 9.34 16.94 -0.68
CA GLN A 73 9.90 16.01 0.28
C GLN A 73 8.84 15.50 1.26
N LYS A 74 7.98 16.39 1.78
CA LYS A 74 6.84 15.99 2.64
C LYS A 74 5.83 15.11 1.89
N ALA A 75 5.54 15.43 0.63
CA ALA A 75 4.65 14.60 -0.20
C ALA A 75 5.25 13.20 -0.42
N LEU A 76 6.56 13.11 -0.66
CA LEU A 76 7.27 11.84 -0.77
C LEU A 76 7.20 11.05 0.54
N GLU A 77 7.46 11.67 1.68
CA GLU A 77 7.35 11.04 3.01
C GLU A 77 5.93 10.49 3.25
N LEU A 78 4.90 11.28 2.95
CA LEU A 78 3.51 10.82 3.04
C LEU A 78 3.26 9.62 2.14
N MET A 79 3.75 9.64 0.89
CA MET A 79 3.55 8.56 -0.06
C MET A 79 4.29 7.27 0.32
N MET A 80 5.46 7.39 0.95
CA MET A 80 6.22 6.27 1.49
C MET A 80 5.56 5.68 2.75
N SER A 81 4.91 6.52 3.56
CA SER A 81 4.23 6.08 4.79
C SER A 81 2.99 5.22 4.56
N VAL A 82 2.36 5.30 3.37
CA VAL A 82 1.18 4.52 3.02
C VAL A 82 1.48 3.02 3.02
N PRO A 83 2.41 2.49 2.20
CA PRO A 83 2.75 1.06 2.20
C PRO A 83 3.38 0.59 3.51
N GLU A 84 4.05 1.46 4.28
CA GLU A 84 4.58 1.12 5.61
C GLU A 84 3.46 0.79 6.60
N ARG A 85 2.45 1.68 6.75
CA ARG A 85 1.30 1.42 7.63
C ARG A 85 0.53 0.17 7.23
N ALA A 86 0.42 0.01 5.94
CA ALA A 86 -0.12 -1.14 5.28
C ALA A 86 0.58 -2.44 5.75
N ASN A 87 1.90 -2.49 5.60
CA ASN A 87 2.71 -3.62 6.08
C ASN A 87 2.57 -3.83 7.59
N ASP A 88 2.48 -2.75 8.38
CA ASP A 88 2.26 -2.82 9.83
C ASP A 88 0.93 -3.54 10.18
N MET A 89 -0.13 -3.32 9.39
CA MET A 89 -1.42 -3.97 9.62
C MET A 89 -1.35 -5.49 9.49
N ILE A 90 -0.42 -6.04 8.68
CA ILE A 90 -0.24 -7.48 8.57
C ILE A 90 0.17 -8.07 9.92
N TYR A 91 1.13 -7.43 10.60
CA TYR A 91 1.58 -7.88 11.93
C TYR A 91 0.50 -7.71 12.99
N ILE A 92 -0.26 -6.61 12.94
CA ILE A 92 -1.37 -6.36 13.88
C ILE A 92 -2.48 -7.41 13.71
N ARG A 93 -2.83 -7.76 12.46
CA ARG A 93 -3.88 -8.77 12.18
C ARG A 93 -3.50 -10.18 12.63
N ASN A 94 -2.21 -10.48 12.71
CA ASN A 94 -1.71 -11.78 13.16
C ASN A 94 -1.69 -11.92 14.70
N ILE A 95 -2.12 -10.91 15.46
CA ILE A 95 -2.21 -10.99 16.92
C ILE A 95 -3.45 -11.83 17.27
N GLU A 96 -3.21 -13.04 17.77
CA GLU A 96 -4.27 -13.91 18.27
C GLU A 96 -4.69 -13.55 19.71
N GLN A 97 -5.95 -13.85 20.04
CA GLN A 97 -6.50 -13.78 21.41
C GLN A 97 -6.42 -12.37 22.06
N TYR A 98 -6.37 -11.31 21.25
CA TYR A 98 -6.45 -9.95 21.77
C TYR A 98 -7.86 -9.69 22.34
N PRO A 99 -8.01 -9.26 23.61
CA PRO A 99 -9.31 -9.11 24.28
C PRO A 99 -10.14 -7.90 23.78
N GLY A 100 -9.64 -7.15 22.80
CA GLY A 100 -10.28 -5.95 22.26
C GLY A 100 -10.30 -5.93 20.74
N ASP A 101 -10.60 -4.75 20.20
CA ASP A 101 -10.62 -4.53 18.76
C ASP A 101 -9.22 -4.17 18.24
N LEU A 102 -8.68 -5.03 17.37
CA LEU A 102 -7.36 -4.84 16.75
C LEU A 102 -7.29 -3.54 15.92
N SER A 103 -8.42 -3.06 15.36
CA SER A 103 -8.45 -1.83 14.57
C SER A 103 -8.17 -0.57 15.40
N LYS A 104 -8.32 -0.65 16.72
CA LYS A 104 -8.11 0.47 17.66
C LYS A 104 -6.68 0.55 18.20
N LEU A 105 -5.81 -0.42 17.89
CA LEU A 105 -4.41 -0.45 18.33
C LEU A 105 -3.56 0.68 17.73
N GLY A 106 -4.00 1.27 16.61
CA GLY A 106 -3.31 2.38 15.97
C GLY A 106 -2.02 1.96 15.25
N ARG A 107 -1.02 2.85 15.23
CA ARG A 107 0.22 2.65 14.47
C ARG A 107 1.20 1.77 15.23
N LEU A 108 1.76 0.77 14.54
CA LEU A 108 2.86 -0.06 15.03
C LEU A 108 4.17 0.75 15.07
N TYR A 109 4.85 0.77 16.21
CA TYR A 109 6.12 1.50 16.36
C TYR A 109 7.34 0.66 16.00
N ARG A 110 7.31 -0.63 16.32
CA ARG A 110 8.40 -1.57 16.06
C ARG A 110 7.86 -3.00 16.10
N HIS A 111 8.29 -3.82 15.15
CA HIS A 111 8.15 -5.27 15.17
C HIS A 111 9.54 -5.87 14.91
N VAL A 112 9.98 -6.79 15.76
CA VAL A 112 11.25 -7.50 15.59
C VAL A 112 10.89 -8.98 15.62
N SER A 113 11.10 -9.68 14.52
CA SER A 113 11.01 -11.13 14.48
C SER A 113 12.15 -11.69 15.32
N CYS A 114 11.78 -12.54 16.28
CA CYS A 114 12.73 -13.32 17.09
C CYS A 114 13.40 -14.41 16.25
#